data_AF-A0A3C0HAM9-F1
#
_entry.id   AF-A0A3C0HAM9-F1
#
_cell.length_a   1.000
_cell.length_b   1.000
_cell.length_c   1.000
_cell.angle_alpha   90.00
_cell.angle_beta   90.00
_cell.angle_gamma   90.00
#
_symmetry.space_group_name_H-M   'P 1'
#
loop_
_entity.id
_entity.type
_entity.pdbx_description
1 polymer ?
#
loop_
_entity_poly.entity_id
_entity_poly.type
_entity_poly.pdbx_seq_one_letter_code
_entity_poly.pdbx_strand_id
1 'polypeptide(L)' 'METDPKPKKKSNSSNKYMKFSGIAFQLAFLLFFAIWAGGKVDFLMKNKSAYMTTLFVVLAFGGFMYNLFRDLENLK' A
#
# COMPACT_ATOMS: atom_id res chain seq x y z
N MET A 1 33.53 13.43 32.08
CA MET A 1 32.39 12.55 31.75
C MET A 1 31.47 13.36 30.85
N GLU A 2 31.79 13.40 29.57
CA GLU A 2 30.94 14.04 28.56
C GLU A 2 29.65 13.21 28.40
N THR A 3 28.53 13.89 28.59
CA THR A 3 27.21 13.31 28.53
C THR A 3 26.84 13.00 27.08
N ASP A 4 26.77 11.72 26.73
CA ASP A 4 26.15 11.26 25.49
C ASP A 4 24.72 11.82 25.36
N PRO A 5 24.40 12.56 24.28
CA PRO A 5 23.02 12.96 24.04
C PRO A 5 22.22 11.72 23.63
N LYS A 6 21.46 11.15 24.58
CA LYS A 6 20.45 10.12 24.32
C LYS A 6 19.63 10.50 23.07
N PRO A 7 19.47 9.60 22.08
CA PRO A 7 18.68 9.91 20.89
C PRO A 7 17.25 10.21 21.32
N LYS A 8 16.86 11.48 21.20
CA LYS A 8 15.53 11.97 21.53
C LYS A 8 14.54 11.20 20.66
N LYS A 9 13.72 10.34 21.28
CA LYS A 9 12.56 9.69 20.65
C LYS A 9 11.76 10.77 19.93
N LYS A 10 11.81 10.76 18.60
CA LYS A 10 11.19 11.75 17.73
C LYS A 10 9.69 11.75 18.02
N SER A 11 9.21 12.88 18.51
CA SER A 11 7.83 13.07 18.94
C SER A 11 6.86 12.79 17.78
N ASN A 12 5.83 12.04 18.10
CA ASN A 12 4.94 11.32 17.20
C ASN A 12 3.86 12.22 16.53
N SER A 13 4.15 13.51 16.25
CA SER A 13 3.11 14.47 15.81
C SER A 13 3.32 15.08 14.42
N SER A 14 4.55 15.12 13.88
CA SER A 14 4.80 15.58 12.50
C SER A 14 4.55 14.51 11.42
N ASN A 15 4.23 13.27 11.81
CA ASN A 15 4.21 12.12 10.91
C ASN A 15 2.93 11.94 10.08
N LYS A 16 1.85 12.71 10.31
CA LYS A 16 0.59 12.49 9.57
C LYS A 16 0.73 12.75 8.06
N TYR A 17 1.39 13.84 7.67
CA TYR A 17 1.61 14.17 6.26
C TYR A 17 2.60 13.19 5.58
N MET A 18 3.64 12.78 6.32
CA MET A 18 4.60 11.79 5.81
C MET A 18 3.97 10.40 5.65
N LYS A 19 3.09 10.00 6.58
CA LYS A 19 2.30 8.77 6.50
C LYS A 19 1.37 8.77 5.29
N PHE A 20 0.73 9.90 4.98
CA PHE A 20 -0.09 10.04 3.78
C PHE A 20 0.71 9.80 2.49
N SER A 21 1.92 10.34 2.42
CA SER A 21 2.84 10.08 1.29
C SER A 21 3.22 8.60 1.19
N GLY A 22 3.51 7.94 2.32
CA GLY A 22 3.79 6.50 2.35
C GLY A 22 2.61 5.63 1.91
N ILE A 23 1.39 5.96 2.35
CA ILE A 23 0.15 5.27 1.96
C ILE A 23 -0.13 5.45 0.47
N ALA A 24 0.06 6.66 -0.07
CA ALA A 24 -0.10 6.92 -1.49
C ALA A 24 0.92 6.14 -2.33
N PHE A 25 2.17 6.06 -1.87
CA PHE A 25 3.21 5.25 -2.52
C PHE A 25 2.87 3.75 -2.48
N GLN A 26 2.35 3.27 -1.35
CA GLN A 26 1.92 1.89 -1.18
C GLN A 26 0.73 1.53 -2.09
N LEU A 27 -0.24 2.44 -2.22
CA LEU A 27 -1.37 2.29 -3.16
C LEU A 27 -0.88 2.29 -4.62
N ALA A 28 0.00 3.23 -4.98
CA ALA A 28 0.56 3.31 -6.33
C ALA A 28 1.33 2.03 -6.69
N PHE A 29 2.16 1.53 -5.77
CA PHE A 29 2.89 0.28 -5.96
C PHE A 29 1.95 -0.93 -6.10
N LEU A 30 0.92 -1.00 -5.25
CA LEU A 30 -0.05 -2.10 -5.26
C LEU A 30 -0.91 -2.09 -6.53
N LEU A 31 -1.34 -0.92 -6.99
CA LEU A 31 -2.03 -0.76 -8.28
C LEU A 31 -1.13 -1.14 -9.46
N PHE A 32 0.12 -0.68 -9.46
CA PHE A 32 1.08 -1.04 -10.51
C PHE A 32 1.31 -2.55 -10.55
N PHE A 33 1.48 -3.18 -9.38
CA PHE A 33 1.63 -4.61 -9.26
C PHE A 33 0.38 -5.36 -9.71
N ALA A 34 -0.81 -4.87 -9.36
CA ALA A 34 -2.08 -5.46 -9.74
C ALA A 34 -2.33 -5.39 -11.25
N ILE A 35 -2.03 -4.26 -11.89
CA ILE A 35 -2.16 -4.08 -13.34
C ILE A 35 -1.13 -4.95 -14.08
N TRP A 36 0.11 -5.02 -13.59
CA TRP A 36 1.15 -5.84 -14.19
C TRP A 36 0.86 -7.34 -14.06
N ALA A 37 0.44 -7.78 -12.87
CA ALA A 37 0.04 -9.16 -12.62
C ALA A 37 -1.23 -9.52 -13.41
N GLY A 38 -2.26 -8.67 -13.37
CA GLY A 38 -3.52 -8.85 -14.09
C GLY A 38 -3.32 -8.94 -15.61
N GLY A 39 -2.54 -8.03 -16.18
CA GLY A 39 -2.24 -8.02 -17.61
C GLY A 39 -1.46 -9.26 -18.06
N LYS A 40 -0.54 -9.77 -17.23
CA LYS A 40 0.17 -11.03 -17.51
C LYS A 40 -0.78 -12.22 -17.46
N VAL A 41 -1.69 -12.26 -16.49
CA VAL A 41 -2.70 -13.33 -16.35
C VAL A 41 -3.71 -13.29 -17.51
N ASP A 42 -4.19 -12.12 -17.92
CA ASP A 42 -5.08 -11.95 -19.08
C ASP A 42 -4.41 -12.40 -20.38
N PHE A 43 -3.12 -12.08 -20.55
CA PHE A 43 -2.33 -12.54 -21.70
C PHE A 43 -2.17 -14.06 -21.73
N LEU A 44 -1.91 -14.69 -20.56
CA LEU A 44 -1.82 -16.15 -20.42
C LEU A 44 -3.16 -16.85 -20.68
N MET A 45 -4.27 -16.25 -20.27
CA MET A 45 -5.60 -16.82 -20.50
C MET A 45 -6.13 -16.64 -21.92
N LYS A 46 -5.43 -15.88 -22.79
CA LYS A 46 -5.90 -15.51 -24.15
C LYS A 46 -7.31 -14.90 -24.17
N ASN A 47 -7.78 -14.44 -23.02
CA ASN A 47 -9.11 -13.86 -22.90
C ASN A 47 -9.05 -12.46 -23.53
N LYS A 48 -9.79 -12.26 -24.62
CA LYS A 48 -9.86 -10.99 -25.35
C LYS A 48 -10.44 -9.84 -24.52
N SER A 49 -10.92 -10.15 -23.32
CA SER A 49 -11.65 -9.26 -22.42
C SER A 49 -11.00 -9.32 -21.05
N ALA A 50 -10.66 -8.15 -20.50
CA ALA A 50 -9.78 -7.96 -19.35
C ALA A 50 -10.39 -8.34 -17.98
N TYR A 51 -11.16 -9.44 -17.93
CA TYR A 51 -11.89 -9.87 -16.74
C TYR A 51 -10.96 -10.24 -15.59
N MET A 52 -9.79 -10.86 -15.86
CA MET A 52 -8.87 -11.20 -14.79
C MET A 52 -8.14 -9.98 -14.26
N THR A 53 -7.75 -9.03 -15.11
CA THR A 53 -7.22 -7.75 -14.61
C THR A 53 -8.25 -7.04 -13.72
N THR A 54 -9.52 -6.98 -14.14
CA THR A 54 -10.58 -6.39 -13.30
C THR A 54 -10.71 -7.09 -11.95
N LEU A 55 -10.75 -8.42 -11.92
CA LEU A 55 -10.84 -9.18 -10.67
C LEU A 55 -9.61 -8.92 -9.77
N PHE A 56 -8.42 -8.90 -10.36
CA PHE A 56 -7.17 -8.70 -9.62
C PHE A 56 -7.10 -7.28 -9.05
N VAL A 57 -7.52 -6.27 -9.80
CA VAL A 57 -7.61 -4.88 -9.32
C VAL A 57 -8.65 -4.75 -8.21
N VAL A 58 -9.82 -5.38 -8.33
CA VAL A 58 -10.86 -5.36 -7.28
C VAL A 58 -10.36 -6.04 -6.00
N LEU A 59 -9.72 -7.21 -6.11
CA LEU A 59 -9.14 -7.91 -4.96
C LEU A 59 -8.00 -7.12 -4.32
N ALA A 60 -7.10 -6.56 -5.14
CA ALA A 60 -6.00 -5.74 -4.66
C ALA A 60 -6.52 -4.48 -3.94
N PHE A 61 -7.49 -3.79 -4.53
CA PHE A 61 -8.11 -2.60 -3.94
C PHE A 61 -8.86 -2.92 -2.64
N GLY A 62 -9.65 -3.99 -2.63
CA GLY A 62 -10.36 -4.46 -1.43
C GLY A 62 -9.40 -4.88 -0.31
N GLY A 63 -8.36 -5.64 -0.64
CA GLY A 63 -7.31 -6.03 0.30
C GLY A 63 -6.52 -4.83 0.83
N PHE A 64 -6.24 -3.83 -0.02
CA PHE A 64 -5.59 -2.60 0.40
C PHE A 64 -6.47 -1.81 1.37
N MET A 65 -7.76 -1.63 1.08
CA MET A 65 -8.68 -0.97 2.02
C MET A 65 -8.75 -1.72 3.35
N TYR A 66 -8.84 -3.05 3.33
CA TYR A 66 -8.86 -3.84 4.55
C TYR A 66 -7.58 -3.63 5.40
N ASN A 67 -6.41 -3.66 4.76
CA ASN A 67 -5.15 -3.37 5.44
C ASN A 67 -5.09 -1.93 5.94
N LEU A 68 -5.59 -0.96 5.17
CA LEU A 68 -5.66 0.44 5.58
C LEU A 68 -6.53 0.61 6.83
N PHE A 69 -7.72 0.00 6.86
CA PHE A 69 -8.59 0.03 8.03
C PHE A 69 -7.95 -0.62 9.24
N ARG A 70 -7.31 -1.79 9.07
CA ARG A 70 -6.57 -2.46 10.15
C ARG A 70 -5.38 -1.64 10.64
N ASP A 71 -4.63 -1.00 9.75
CA ASP A 71 -3.51 -0.13 10.11
C ASP A 71 -4.00 1.09 10.90
N LEU A 72 -5.14 1.66 10.51
CA LEU A 72 -5.77 2.77 11.22
C LEU A 72 -6.33 2.34 12.58
N GLU A 73 -6.92 1.14 12.67
CA GLU A 73 -7.43 0.57 13.91
C GLU A 73 -6.31 0.19 14.89
N ASN A 74 -5.24 -0.44 14.40
CA ASN A 74 -4.02 -0.75 15.17
C ASN A 74 -3.21 0.50 15.54
N LEU A 75 -3.48 1.64 14.91
CA LEU A 75 -2.87 2.93 15.24
C LEU A 75 -3.55 3.65 16.42
N LYS A 76 -4.67 3.12 16.92
CA LYS A 76 -5.40 3.62 18.10
C LYS A 76 -4.83 3.03 19.39
#